data_AF-A0A419V525-F1
#
_entry.id   AF-A0A419V525-F1
#
_cell.length_a   1.000
_cell.length_b   1.000
_cell.length_c   1.000
_cell.angle_alpha   90.00
_cell.angle_beta   90.00
_cell.angle_gamma   90.00
#
_symmetry.space_group_name_H-M   'P 1'
#
loop_
_entity.id
_entity.type
_entity.pdbx_description
1 polymer ?
#
loop_
_entity_poly.entity_id
_entity_poly.type
_entity_poly.pdbx_seq_one_letter_code
_entity_poly.pdbx_strand_id
1 'polypeptide(L)'
;MPILEKSVVLDYTYKNRQQDPLSLWLAVPPQMACQRVKKVIYSTEPQELSEYLGQELAYYQLEPGETINVSAEMDLYSSSLEEDEAPETLSPAEKQFYLRNTYLSPVNEAMREKAEEISKNAENPIDKLQCLFEHIYNTYTYHFPPEKRGASFFLKEGKGDCGEFSFLFCSYARALGIPCRSVIGAFMKKFQPHVWNECYIEEYGWVPIDTSVAASLKKNDSLLRHPLQRGESTGVLNYFGEFSGRRVVFCLDAEWPLSPEYNDTKAPAGYPLSTFGKENFAYGFQSLSGSAPYLQPIYTKFKDMPSPGKITDVLGTWNVRDDSLYLQSLLFIKQTSYYLFIAAMLANIAAVFFMDASYFLTAGYILAASGLGASILRKEYNGVIVLGFIVSLVLVVLYLII
;
A
#
# COMPACT_ATOMS: atom_id res chain seq x y z
N MET A 1 6.68 17.79 -14.27
CA MET A 1 6.94 18.24 -12.89
C MET A 1 5.89 17.63 -11.99
N PRO A 2 6.30 16.84 -10.99
CA PRO A 2 5.39 16.16 -10.08
C PRO A 2 4.52 17.18 -9.33
N ILE A 3 3.21 16.93 -9.26
CA ILE A 3 2.24 17.84 -8.66
C ILE A 3 2.13 17.53 -7.18
N LEU A 4 2.36 18.53 -6.32
CA LEU A 4 2.16 18.38 -4.88
C LEU A 4 0.67 18.11 -4.60
N GLU A 5 0.37 16.90 -4.12
CA GLU A 5 -0.99 16.49 -3.76
C GLU A 5 -1.29 16.79 -2.30
N LYS A 6 -0.39 16.35 -1.40
CA LYS A 6 -0.64 16.37 0.05
C LYS A 6 0.64 16.52 0.85
N SER A 7 0.54 17.23 1.96
CA SER A 7 1.54 17.18 3.03
C SER A 7 0.99 16.32 4.17
N VAL A 8 1.80 15.38 4.65
CA VAL A 8 1.37 14.36 5.60
C VAL A 8 2.38 14.16 6.73
N VAL A 9 1.88 13.60 7.82
CA VAL A 9 2.68 13.11 8.95
C VAL A 9 2.47 11.60 9.06
N LEU A 10 3.56 10.84 9.00
CA LEU A 10 3.63 9.42 9.31
C LEU A 10 4.11 9.28 10.76
N ASP A 11 3.22 8.86 11.65
CA ASP A 11 3.56 8.54 13.04
C ASP A 11 3.68 7.03 13.19
N TYR A 12 4.86 6.51 13.50
CA TYR A 12 5.16 5.12 13.81
C TYR A 12 5.43 4.94 15.31
N THR A 13 4.88 3.88 15.90
CA THR A 13 5.11 3.51 17.30
C THR A 13 5.36 2.01 17.40
N TYR A 14 6.42 1.63 18.11
CA TYR A 14 6.67 0.27 18.55
C TYR A 14 6.88 0.25 20.05
N LYS A 15 6.22 -0.68 20.74
CA LYS A 15 6.44 -0.95 22.16
C LYS A 15 6.86 -2.40 22.32
N ASN A 16 8.03 -2.64 22.92
CA ASN A 16 8.43 -4.00 23.27
C ASN A 16 7.48 -4.52 24.38
N ARG A 17 6.53 -5.37 23.99
CA ARG A 17 5.60 -6.06 24.90
C ARG A 17 6.06 -7.48 25.24
N GLN A 18 7.23 -7.88 24.76
CA GLN A 18 7.82 -9.18 25.04
C GLN A 18 8.45 -9.17 26.44
N GLN A 19 8.69 -10.36 26.98
CA GLN A 19 9.36 -10.53 28.28
C GLN A 19 10.88 -10.34 28.19
N ASP A 20 11.43 -10.44 26.99
CA ASP A 20 12.84 -10.35 26.70
C ASP A 20 13.19 -9.10 25.88
N PRO A 21 14.45 -8.67 25.92
CA PRO A 21 14.97 -7.70 24.97
C PRO A 21 14.87 -8.21 23.54
N LEU A 22 14.68 -7.30 22.59
CA LEU A 22 14.64 -7.63 21.17
C LEU A 22 15.42 -6.60 20.35
N SER A 23 15.83 -7.02 19.16
CA SER A 23 16.42 -6.13 18.16
C SER A 23 15.36 -5.74 17.12
N LEU A 24 15.38 -4.51 16.65
CA LEU A 24 14.41 -3.95 15.72
C LEU A 24 15.13 -3.10 14.68
N TRP A 25 14.88 -3.40 13.41
CA TRP A 25 15.29 -2.62 12.26
C TRP A 25 14.06 -1.93 11.69
N LEU A 26 14.12 -0.61 11.52
CA LEU A 26 13.04 0.22 11.03
C LEU A 26 13.46 0.95 9.75
N ALA A 27 12.71 0.73 8.68
CA ALA A 27 12.87 1.49 7.45
C ALA A 27 12.51 2.96 7.70
N VAL A 28 13.46 3.86 7.43
CA VAL A 28 13.19 5.29 7.38
C VAL A 28 12.63 5.61 6.00
N PRO A 29 11.52 6.36 5.87
CA PRO A 29 10.93 6.66 4.57
C PRO A 29 11.95 7.26 3.59
N PRO A 30 12.04 6.76 2.34
CA PRO A 30 13.02 7.22 1.37
C PRO A 30 12.64 8.56 0.73
N GLN A 31 13.65 9.24 0.15
CA GLN A 31 13.44 10.33 -0.81
C GLN A 31 13.10 9.75 -2.18
N MET A 32 12.01 10.21 -2.79
CA MET A 32 11.50 9.72 -4.06
C MET A 32 10.81 10.82 -4.87
N ALA A 33 10.61 10.59 -6.17
CA ALA A 33 9.82 11.50 -7.01
C ALA A 33 8.38 11.69 -6.48
N CYS A 34 7.76 10.61 -5.96
CA CYS A 34 6.40 10.63 -5.42
C CYS A 34 6.32 11.04 -3.93
N GLN A 35 7.45 11.16 -3.23
CA GLN A 35 7.50 11.40 -1.78
C GLN A 35 8.79 12.14 -1.41
N ARG A 36 8.67 13.35 -0.85
CA ARG A 36 9.81 14.10 -0.30
C ARG A 36 9.73 14.18 1.21
N VAL A 37 10.71 13.61 1.90
CA VAL A 37 10.76 13.64 3.37
C VAL A 37 11.38 14.97 3.81
N LYS A 38 10.60 15.77 4.55
CA LYS A 38 11.02 17.08 5.06
C LYS A 38 11.80 16.94 6.36
N LYS A 39 11.33 16.05 7.23
CA LYS A 39 11.87 15.88 8.57
C LYS A 39 11.52 14.51 9.13
N VAL A 40 12.46 13.90 9.84
CA VAL A 40 12.22 12.72 10.69
C VAL A 40 12.54 13.08 12.13
N ILE A 41 11.68 12.68 13.06
CA ILE A 41 11.77 12.97 14.50
C ILE A 41 11.72 11.65 15.24
N TYR A 42 12.77 11.38 16.00
CA TYR A 42 12.89 10.20 16.85
C TYR A 42 12.58 10.58 18.31
N SER A 43 11.72 9.83 18.99
CA SER A 43 11.58 9.97 20.46
C SER A 43 12.81 9.44 21.20
N THR A 44 13.49 8.49 20.57
CA THR A 44 14.70 7.83 21.05
C THR A 44 15.60 7.67 19.83
N GLU A 45 16.80 8.23 19.89
CA GLU A 45 17.75 8.13 18.78
C GLU A 45 18.10 6.65 18.51
N PRO A 46 18.19 6.24 17.24
CA PRO A 46 18.65 4.90 16.89
C PRO A 46 20.09 4.68 17.34
N GLN A 47 20.40 3.44 17.69
CA GLN A 47 21.76 3.06 18.07
C GLN A 47 22.69 3.01 16.85
N GLU A 48 22.14 2.67 15.68
CA GLU A 48 22.83 2.69 14.41
C GLU A 48 21.88 3.16 13.31
N LEU A 49 22.41 3.96 12.38
CA LEU A 49 21.78 4.29 11.10
C LEU A 49 22.67 3.73 10.00
N SER A 50 22.11 2.86 9.19
CA SER A 50 22.75 2.30 8.00
C SER A 50 22.02 2.75 6.75
N GLU A 51 22.65 2.60 5.58
CA GLU A 51 22.07 3.00 4.31
C GLU A 51 22.07 1.83 3.32
N TYR A 52 20.95 1.65 2.64
CA TYR A 52 20.81 0.71 1.53
C TYR A 52 19.90 1.32 0.46
N LEU A 53 20.34 1.31 -0.80
CA LEU A 53 19.63 1.94 -1.93
C LEU A 53 19.32 3.44 -1.69
N GLY A 54 20.22 4.17 -1.04
CA GLY A 54 20.01 5.59 -0.72
C GLY A 54 18.93 5.84 0.34
N GLN A 55 18.53 4.79 1.06
CA GLN A 55 17.51 4.84 2.10
C GLN A 55 18.08 4.36 3.43
N GLU A 56 17.75 5.10 4.49
CA GLU A 56 18.23 4.81 5.85
C GLU A 56 17.44 3.67 6.52
N LEU A 57 18.15 2.88 7.32
CA LEU A 57 17.62 1.84 8.17
C LEU A 57 18.08 2.10 9.61
N ALA A 58 17.12 2.35 10.50
CA ALA A 58 17.34 2.65 11.91
C ALA A 58 17.31 1.38 12.76
N TYR A 59 18.35 1.18 13.57
CA TYR A 59 18.48 0.02 14.45
C TYR A 59 18.26 0.37 15.92
N TYR A 60 17.53 -0.50 16.61
CA TYR A 60 17.23 -0.40 18.03
C TYR A 60 17.36 -1.76 18.73
N GLN A 61 17.94 -1.75 19.92
CA GLN A 61 17.84 -2.78 20.93
C GLN A 61 16.87 -2.28 22.00
N LEU A 62 15.76 -2.99 22.21
CA LEU A 62 14.69 -2.54 23.10
C LEU A 62 14.53 -3.50 24.28
N GLU A 63 14.62 -2.96 25.48
CA GLU A 63 14.30 -3.67 26.72
C GLU A 63 12.79 -3.86 26.89
N PRO A 64 12.34 -4.85 27.67
CA PRO A 64 10.92 -5.05 27.96
C PRO A 64 10.23 -3.78 28.47
N GLY A 65 9.14 -3.39 27.80
CA GLY A 65 8.35 -2.20 28.14
C GLY A 65 8.78 -0.91 27.47
N GLU A 66 9.97 -0.85 26.85
CA GLU A 66 10.44 0.32 26.12
C GLU A 66 9.58 0.60 24.88
N THR A 67 9.48 1.88 24.53
CA THR A 67 8.65 2.36 23.42
C THR A 67 9.44 3.35 22.58
N ILE A 68 9.48 3.13 21.27
CA ILE A 68 9.97 4.08 20.29
C ILE A 68 8.81 4.70 19.54
N ASN A 69 8.93 6.01 19.26
CA ASN A 69 8.06 6.73 18.37
C ASN A 69 8.90 7.44 17.32
N VAL A 70 8.55 7.26 16.05
CA VAL A 70 9.22 7.91 14.92
C VAL A 70 8.16 8.64 14.12
N SER A 71 8.33 9.94 13.93
CA SER A 71 7.41 10.77 13.16
C SER A 71 8.14 11.33 11.94
N ALA A 72 7.56 11.19 10.75
CA ALA A 72 8.11 11.73 9.51
C ALA A 72 7.12 12.69 8.87
N GLU A 73 7.55 13.93 8.66
CA GLU A 73 6.83 14.94 7.88
C GLU A 73 7.27 14.87 6.43
N MET A 74 6.32 14.74 5.50
CA MET A 74 6.63 14.54 4.09
C MET A 74 5.58 15.15 3.18
N ASP A 75 6.01 15.44 1.96
CA ASP A 75 5.17 15.90 0.86
C ASP A 75 5.01 14.77 -0.16
N LEU A 76 3.75 14.48 -0.51
CA LEU A 76 3.37 13.45 -1.46
C LEU A 76 2.99 14.09 -2.79
N TYR A 77 3.51 13.52 -3.86
CA TYR A 77 3.32 14.02 -5.21
C TYR A 77 2.59 12.99 -6.06
N SER A 78 1.72 13.47 -6.94
CA SER A 78 1.23 12.67 -8.06
C SER A 78 2.19 12.78 -9.23
N SER A 79 2.23 11.70 -10.02
CA SER A 79 2.91 11.66 -11.30
C SER A 79 2.03 10.93 -12.32
N SER A 80 2.18 11.34 -13.58
CA SER A 80 1.59 10.68 -14.75
C SER A 80 2.67 10.42 -15.79
N LEU A 81 2.37 9.55 -16.75
CA LEU A 81 3.26 9.21 -17.87
C LEU A 81 3.57 10.39 -18.82
N GLU A 82 2.89 11.53 -18.68
CA GLU A 82 2.97 12.67 -19.61
C GLU A 82 3.94 13.78 -19.15
N GLU A 83 4.86 13.50 -18.22
CA GLU A 83 5.76 14.53 -17.71
C GLU A 83 6.94 14.86 -18.65
N ASP A 84 7.17 16.15 -18.91
CA ASP A 84 8.17 16.69 -19.86
C ASP A 84 9.65 16.58 -19.41
N GLU A 85 9.93 16.16 -18.17
CA GLU A 85 11.31 16.06 -17.67
C GLU A 85 11.90 14.69 -18.00
N ALA A 86 13.08 14.68 -18.64
CA ALA A 86 13.78 13.45 -18.97
C ALA A 86 14.08 12.65 -17.68
N PRO A 87 13.69 11.36 -17.62
CA PRO A 87 13.86 10.56 -16.42
C PRO A 87 15.34 10.30 -16.13
N GLU A 88 15.68 10.15 -14.85
CA GLU A 88 17.01 9.71 -14.45
C GLU A 88 17.33 8.36 -15.11
N THR A 89 18.51 8.27 -15.73
CA THR A 89 18.95 7.05 -16.39
C THR A 89 19.61 6.09 -15.41
N LEU A 90 19.08 4.87 -15.29
CA LEU A 90 19.71 3.83 -14.49
C LEU A 90 21.06 3.43 -15.09
N SER A 91 22.09 3.37 -14.26
CA SER A 91 23.37 2.77 -14.61
C SER A 91 23.19 1.28 -14.96
N PRO A 92 24.13 0.67 -15.72
CA PRO A 92 24.08 -0.76 -16.01
C PRO A 92 23.99 -1.64 -14.75
N ALA A 93 24.66 -1.24 -13.66
CA ALA A 93 24.62 -1.95 -12.39
C ALA A 93 23.23 -1.89 -11.72
N GLU A 94 22.59 -0.72 -11.72
CA GLU A 94 21.23 -0.55 -11.18
C GLU A 94 20.21 -1.32 -12.03
N LYS A 95 20.34 -1.27 -13.36
CA LYS A 95 19.49 -2.06 -14.27
C LYS A 95 19.58 -3.54 -13.93
N GLN A 96 20.80 -4.09 -13.80
CA GLN A 96 21.00 -5.50 -13.44
C GLN A 96 20.46 -5.82 -12.04
N PHE A 97 20.64 -4.92 -11.08
CA PHE A 97 20.08 -5.07 -9.74
C PHE A 97 18.56 -5.21 -9.78
N TYR A 98 17.85 -4.38 -10.53
CA TYR A 98 16.39 -4.43 -10.64
C TYR A 98 15.87 -5.50 -11.62
N LEU A 99 16.76 -6.25 -12.28
CA LEU A 99 16.44 -7.43 -13.10
C LEU A 99 16.69 -8.75 -12.35
N ARG A 100 17.31 -8.70 -11.17
CA ARG A 100 17.78 -9.89 -10.48
C ARG A 100 16.64 -10.80 -9.99
N ASN A 101 16.97 -12.08 -9.89
CA ASN A 101 16.13 -13.10 -9.25
C ASN A 101 16.15 -12.91 -7.72
N THR A 102 14.97 -12.98 -7.09
CA THR A 102 14.81 -12.95 -5.62
C THR A 102 13.91 -14.10 -5.16
N TYR A 103 13.84 -14.38 -3.85
CA TYR A 103 13.00 -15.45 -3.30
C TYR A 103 11.51 -15.19 -3.51
N LEU A 104 11.10 -13.93 -3.29
CA LEU A 104 9.71 -13.50 -3.45
C LEU A 104 9.35 -13.25 -4.92
N SER A 105 10.29 -12.73 -5.71
CA SER A 105 10.11 -12.42 -7.14
C SER A 105 11.11 -13.20 -8.03
N PRO A 106 10.97 -14.53 -8.13
CA PRO A 106 11.87 -15.35 -8.92
C PRO A 106 11.75 -15.08 -10.43
N VAL A 107 12.88 -15.12 -11.11
CA VAL A 107 12.99 -14.99 -12.57
C VAL A 107 13.44 -16.34 -13.11
N ASN A 108 12.48 -17.19 -13.49
CA ASN A 108 12.72 -18.54 -13.99
C ASN A 108 11.98 -18.79 -15.32
N GLU A 109 12.19 -19.97 -15.91
CA GLU A 109 11.61 -20.37 -17.19
C GLU A 109 10.07 -20.25 -17.21
N ALA A 110 9.39 -20.74 -16.17
CA ALA A 110 7.92 -20.64 -16.07
C ALA A 110 7.43 -19.18 -16.06
N MET A 111 8.14 -18.28 -15.38
CA MET A 111 7.81 -16.85 -15.38
C MET A 111 8.06 -16.22 -16.75
N ARG A 112 9.15 -16.60 -17.42
CA ARG A 112 9.53 -16.11 -18.75
C ARG A 112 8.53 -16.55 -19.81
N GLU A 113 8.27 -17.85 -19.92
CA GLU A 113 7.31 -18.40 -20.88
C GLU A 113 5.93 -17.76 -20.74
N LYS A 114 5.45 -17.61 -19.50
CA LYS A 114 4.13 -17.02 -19.27
C LYS A 114 4.09 -15.54 -19.60
N ALA A 115 5.13 -14.78 -19.22
CA ALA A 115 5.21 -13.37 -19.54
C ALA A 115 5.32 -13.11 -21.06
N GLU A 116 6.10 -13.93 -21.77
CA GLU A 116 6.23 -13.86 -23.24
C GLU A 116 4.92 -14.25 -23.93
N GLU A 117 4.20 -15.27 -23.44
CA GLU A 117 2.87 -15.64 -23.95
C GLU A 117 1.87 -14.48 -23.83
N ILE A 118 1.80 -13.84 -22.65
CA ILE A 118 0.90 -12.73 -22.37
C ILE A 118 1.21 -11.53 -23.26
N SER A 119 2.49 -11.24 -23.49
CA SER A 119 2.97 -10.04 -24.17
C SER A 119 3.39 -10.25 -25.63
N LYS A 120 3.06 -11.40 -26.23
CA LYS A 120 3.53 -11.84 -27.56
C LYS A 120 3.33 -10.84 -28.71
N ASN A 121 2.30 -9.99 -28.62
CA ASN A 121 1.95 -9.00 -29.65
C ASN A 121 2.39 -7.57 -29.29
N ALA A 122 3.01 -7.39 -28.12
CA ALA A 122 3.47 -6.09 -27.65
C ALA A 122 4.94 -5.89 -28.06
N GLU A 123 5.20 -4.80 -28.77
CA GLU A 123 6.55 -4.48 -29.27
C GLU A 123 7.36 -3.74 -28.21
N ASN A 124 6.76 -2.70 -27.60
CA ASN A 124 7.46 -1.79 -26.70
C ASN A 124 7.32 -2.20 -25.21
N PRO A 125 8.27 -1.83 -24.33
CA PRO A 125 8.22 -2.18 -22.92
C PRO A 125 6.93 -1.77 -22.21
N ILE A 126 6.41 -0.58 -22.49
CA ILE A 126 5.17 -0.08 -21.87
C ILE A 126 3.97 -0.96 -22.24
N ASP A 127 3.83 -1.33 -23.51
CA ASP A 127 2.75 -2.19 -24.00
C ASP A 127 2.82 -3.59 -23.36
N LYS A 128 4.04 -4.12 -23.18
CA LYS A 128 4.25 -5.39 -22.48
C LYS A 128 3.76 -5.30 -21.03
N LEU A 129 4.10 -4.22 -20.31
CA LEU A 129 3.62 -4.02 -18.95
C LEU A 129 2.11 -3.85 -18.87
N GLN A 130 1.47 -3.19 -19.86
CA GLN A 130 0.01 -3.10 -19.95
C GLN A 130 -0.62 -4.47 -20.14
N CYS A 131 -0.10 -5.31 -21.05
CA CYS A 131 -0.58 -6.69 -21.20
C CYS A 131 -0.45 -7.51 -19.91
N LEU A 132 0.67 -7.37 -19.19
CA LEU A 132 0.87 -8.03 -17.90
C LEU A 132 -0.13 -7.52 -16.85
N PHE A 133 -0.32 -6.20 -16.77
CA PHE A 133 -1.25 -5.56 -15.85
C PHE A 133 -2.67 -6.07 -16.06
N GLU A 134 -3.14 -6.02 -17.31
CA GLU A 134 -4.44 -6.51 -17.73
C GLU A 134 -4.63 -7.99 -17.44
N HIS A 135 -3.64 -8.82 -17.78
CA HIS A 135 -3.71 -10.25 -17.51
C HIS A 135 -3.83 -10.54 -16.02
N ILE A 136 -3.00 -9.91 -15.18
CA ILE A 136 -2.95 -10.20 -13.74
C ILE A 136 -4.25 -9.76 -13.06
N TYR A 137 -4.73 -8.54 -13.27
CA TYR A 137 -5.96 -8.09 -12.60
C TYR A 137 -7.21 -8.82 -13.14
N ASN A 138 -7.14 -9.41 -14.35
CA ASN A 138 -8.20 -10.25 -14.91
C ASN A 138 -8.19 -11.71 -14.43
N THR A 139 -7.03 -12.26 -14.13
CA THR A 139 -6.89 -13.70 -13.88
C THR A 139 -6.88 -14.04 -12.39
N TYR A 140 -6.31 -13.17 -11.55
CA TYR A 140 -6.06 -13.48 -10.14
C TYR A 140 -7.05 -12.79 -9.19
N THR A 141 -7.28 -13.42 -8.04
CA THR A 141 -8.26 -12.94 -7.05
C THR A 141 -7.60 -12.43 -5.77
N TYR A 142 -7.96 -11.23 -5.35
CA TYR A 142 -7.51 -10.67 -4.07
C TYR A 142 -8.09 -11.46 -2.88
N HIS A 143 -7.21 -12.01 -2.05
CA HIS A 143 -7.49 -12.78 -0.84
C HIS A 143 -6.46 -12.45 0.25
N PHE A 144 -6.93 -12.09 1.44
CA PHE A 144 -6.07 -11.79 2.59
C PHE A 144 -6.60 -12.49 3.85
N PRO A 145 -5.73 -13.10 4.68
CA PRO A 145 -4.29 -13.28 4.46
C PRO A 145 -3.98 -14.44 3.49
N PRO A 146 -2.85 -14.43 2.77
CA PRO A 146 -2.40 -15.57 1.97
C PRO A 146 -1.83 -16.69 2.86
N GLU A 147 -1.92 -17.95 2.41
CA GLU A 147 -1.35 -19.10 3.13
C GLU A 147 0.18 -19.16 3.03
N LYS A 148 0.72 -18.82 1.86
CA LYS A 148 2.16 -18.77 1.57
C LYS A 148 2.48 -17.51 0.77
N ARG A 149 3.74 -17.10 0.83
CA ARG A 149 4.25 -15.87 0.21
C ARG A 149 5.12 -16.17 -1.01
N GLY A 150 5.04 -15.34 -2.04
CA GLY A 150 5.92 -15.33 -3.21
C GLY A 150 5.25 -15.69 -4.54
N ALA A 151 5.77 -15.13 -5.64
CA ALA A 151 5.17 -15.20 -6.97
C ALA A 151 4.91 -16.62 -7.48
N SER A 152 5.79 -17.58 -7.17
CA SER A 152 5.63 -18.98 -7.60
C SER A 152 4.41 -19.65 -6.99
N PHE A 153 4.08 -19.32 -5.74
CA PHE A 153 2.88 -19.84 -5.09
C PHE A 153 1.63 -19.18 -5.67
N PHE A 154 1.67 -17.85 -5.78
CA PHE A 154 0.53 -17.09 -6.30
C PHE A 154 0.16 -17.48 -7.74
N LEU A 155 1.17 -17.70 -8.60
CA LEU A 155 0.99 -18.21 -9.97
C LEU A 155 0.16 -19.52 -9.99
N LYS A 156 0.39 -20.41 -9.02
CA LYS A 156 -0.30 -21.70 -8.95
C LYS A 156 -1.70 -21.59 -8.33
N GLU A 157 -1.84 -20.85 -7.24
CA GLU A 157 -3.09 -20.83 -6.46
C GLU A 157 -4.13 -19.83 -6.99
N GLY A 158 -3.70 -18.80 -7.71
CA GLY A 158 -4.61 -17.79 -8.26
C GLY A 158 -5.20 -16.81 -7.22
N LYS A 159 -4.81 -16.92 -5.94
CA LYS A 159 -5.35 -16.15 -4.81
C LYS A 159 -4.24 -15.65 -3.90
N GLY A 160 -4.26 -14.35 -3.58
CA GLY A 160 -3.21 -13.70 -2.79
C GLY A 160 -3.53 -12.25 -2.44
N ASP A 161 -2.70 -11.62 -1.62
CA ASP A 161 -2.85 -10.22 -1.21
C ASP A 161 -1.95 -9.27 -2.03
N CYS A 162 -1.90 -7.98 -1.67
CA CYS A 162 -1.10 -6.98 -2.39
C CYS A 162 0.37 -7.37 -2.59
N GLY A 163 0.99 -8.10 -1.64
CA GLY A 163 2.35 -8.60 -1.79
C GLY A 163 2.46 -9.61 -2.92
N GLU A 164 1.57 -10.60 -2.96
CA GLU A 164 1.57 -11.66 -3.99
C GLU A 164 1.36 -11.11 -5.40
N PHE A 165 0.43 -10.17 -5.54
CA PHE A 165 0.22 -9.43 -6.78
C PHE A 165 1.48 -8.67 -7.21
N SER A 166 2.13 -7.97 -6.28
CA SER A 166 3.36 -7.21 -6.55
C SER A 166 4.52 -8.11 -6.96
N PHE A 167 4.72 -9.24 -6.27
CA PHE A 167 5.83 -10.14 -6.56
C PHE A 167 5.69 -10.85 -7.90
N LEU A 168 4.47 -11.28 -8.27
CA LEU A 168 4.23 -11.89 -9.57
C LEU A 168 4.41 -10.90 -10.71
N PHE A 169 3.87 -9.69 -10.57
CA PHE A 169 4.08 -8.64 -11.55
C PHE A 169 5.57 -8.32 -11.72
N CYS A 170 6.30 -8.17 -10.61
CA CYS A 170 7.74 -7.95 -10.61
C CYS A 170 8.51 -9.09 -11.31
N SER A 171 8.15 -10.34 -11.03
CA SER A 171 8.76 -11.53 -11.65
C SER A 171 8.57 -11.54 -13.17
N TYR A 172 7.37 -11.25 -13.65
CA TYR A 172 7.09 -11.19 -15.09
C TYR A 172 7.81 -10.02 -15.77
N ALA A 173 7.76 -8.82 -15.19
CA ALA A 173 8.46 -7.67 -15.75
C ALA A 173 9.97 -7.93 -15.87
N ARG A 174 10.60 -8.45 -14.81
CA ARG A 174 12.02 -8.81 -14.81
C ARG A 174 12.34 -9.92 -15.81
N ALA A 175 11.45 -10.92 -15.97
CA ALA A 175 11.63 -11.99 -16.95
C ALA A 175 11.63 -11.47 -18.40
N LEU A 176 10.86 -10.42 -18.69
CA LEU A 176 10.86 -9.71 -19.98
C LEU A 176 12.04 -8.74 -20.17
N GLY A 177 12.97 -8.67 -19.20
CA GLY A 177 14.11 -7.75 -19.27
C GLY A 177 13.77 -6.31 -18.89
N ILE A 178 12.63 -6.08 -18.23
CA ILE A 178 12.21 -4.75 -17.77
C ILE A 178 12.56 -4.61 -16.28
N PRO A 179 13.44 -3.66 -15.89
CA PRO A 179 13.80 -3.47 -14.49
C PRO A 179 12.57 -3.11 -13.66
N CYS A 180 12.36 -3.83 -12.55
CA CYS A 180 11.18 -3.66 -11.72
C CYS A 180 11.53 -3.80 -10.23
N ARG A 181 10.89 -3.00 -9.38
CA ARG A 181 10.95 -3.12 -7.93
C ARG A 181 9.56 -3.22 -7.32
N SER A 182 9.45 -3.97 -6.23
CA SER A 182 8.30 -3.88 -5.33
C SER A 182 8.47 -2.64 -4.46
N VAL A 183 7.41 -1.89 -4.22
CA VAL A 183 7.42 -0.74 -3.32
C VAL A 183 6.52 -1.07 -2.14
N ILE A 184 7.09 -1.04 -0.93
CA ILE A 184 6.39 -1.41 0.30
C ILE A 184 6.04 -0.12 1.04
N GLY A 185 4.78 0.00 1.45
CA GLY A 185 4.30 1.23 2.04
C GLY A 185 2.94 1.09 2.71
N ALA A 186 2.20 2.19 2.74
CA ALA A 186 0.87 2.24 3.32
C ALA A 186 -0.02 3.30 2.66
N PHE A 187 -1.33 3.06 2.72
CA PHE A 187 -2.33 4.11 2.45
C PHE A 187 -2.38 5.11 3.60
N MET A 188 -2.88 6.31 3.31
CA MET A 188 -3.18 7.35 4.30
C MET A 188 -4.27 6.95 5.31
N LYS A 189 -3.90 6.20 6.35
CA LYS A 189 -4.73 5.88 7.53
C LYS A 189 -3.89 5.15 8.58
N LYS A 190 -4.50 4.89 9.73
CA LYS A 190 -3.97 3.95 10.72
C LYS A 190 -3.90 2.52 10.18
N PHE A 191 -2.71 1.93 10.22
CA PHE A 191 -2.44 0.51 9.97
C PHE A 191 -3.08 0.00 8.65
N GLN A 192 -2.78 0.67 7.54
CA GLN A 192 -3.22 0.27 6.19
C GLN A 192 -2.00 -0.06 5.31
N PRO A 193 -1.38 -1.24 5.49
CA PRO A 193 -0.22 -1.63 4.68
C PRO A 193 -0.60 -1.84 3.23
N HIS A 194 0.35 -1.58 2.33
CA HIS A 194 0.17 -1.82 0.91
C HIS A 194 1.49 -2.06 0.21
N VAL A 195 1.44 -2.83 -0.88
CA VAL A 195 2.59 -3.08 -1.75
C VAL A 195 2.16 -3.00 -3.20
N TRP A 196 2.98 -2.33 -4.01
CA TRP A 196 2.78 -2.16 -5.44
C TRP A 196 4.10 -2.31 -6.18
N ASN A 197 4.17 -1.93 -7.45
CA ASN A 197 5.37 -2.01 -8.27
C ASN A 197 5.74 -0.66 -8.88
N GLU A 198 7.02 -0.51 -9.17
CA GLU A 198 7.52 0.48 -10.12
C GLU A 198 8.38 -0.24 -11.16
N CYS A 199 8.15 0.08 -12.43
CA CYS A 199 8.92 -0.45 -13.56
C CYS A 199 9.66 0.67 -14.25
N TYR A 200 10.96 0.46 -14.50
CA TYR A 200 11.77 1.45 -15.17
C TYR A 200 11.68 1.30 -16.70
N ILE A 201 11.33 2.38 -17.38
CA ILE A 201 11.31 2.50 -18.84
C ILE A 201 12.14 3.72 -19.23
N GLU A 202 13.01 3.62 -20.24
CA GLU A 202 13.97 4.70 -20.55
C GLU A 202 13.27 6.02 -20.90
N GLU A 203 12.11 5.95 -21.55
CA GLU A 203 11.34 7.11 -21.95
C GLU A 203 10.54 7.75 -20.80
N TYR A 204 10.17 6.97 -19.77
CA TYR A 204 9.22 7.40 -18.72
C TYR A 204 9.78 7.38 -17.30
N GLY A 205 10.96 6.80 -17.09
CA GLY A 205 11.51 6.54 -15.77
C GLY A 205 10.73 5.46 -15.02
N TRP A 206 10.53 5.66 -13.71
CA TRP A 206 9.82 4.73 -12.85
C TRP A 206 8.29 4.87 -13.00
N VAL A 207 7.69 3.93 -13.72
CA VAL A 207 6.25 3.83 -13.96
C VAL A 207 5.58 3.06 -12.81
N PRO A 208 4.65 3.68 -12.04
CA PRO A 208 3.95 3.02 -10.94
C PRO A 208 2.86 2.07 -11.46
N ILE A 209 2.78 0.86 -10.88
CA ILE A 209 1.81 -0.16 -11.29
C ILE A 209 1.24 -0.87 -10.06
N ASP A 210 -0.09 -0.96 -9.96
CA ASP A 210 -0.79 -1.62 -8.86
C ASP A 210 -1.92 -2.53 -9.35
N THR A 211 -1.55 -3.76 -9.67
CA THR A 211 -2.50 -4.81 -10.08
C THR A 211 -3.43 -5.25 -8.95
N SER A 212 -3.02 -5.07 -7.69
CA SER A 212 -3.78 -5.56 -6.54
C SER A 212 -5.02 -4.71 -6.27
N VAL A 213 -4.91 -3.39 -6.38
CA VAL A 213 -6.06 -2.50 -6.25
C VAL A 213 -6.96 -2.61 -7.47
N ALA A 214 -6.38 -2.67 -8.68
CA ALA A 214 -7.11 -2.96 -9.91
C ALA A 214 -7.98 -4.22 -9.80
N ALA A 215 -7.41 -5.33 -9.28
CA ALA A 215 -8.15 -6.57 -9.05
C ALA A 215 -9.20 -6.42 -7.94
N SER A 216 -8.90 -5.68 -6.88
CA SER A 216 -9.83 -5.47 -5.76
C SER A 216 -11.09 -4.71 -6.19
N LEU A 217 -10.96 -3.76 -7.13
CA LEU A 217 -12.05 -2.89 -7.61
C LEU A 217 -13.19 -3.63 -8.32
N LYS A 218 -12.95 -4.88 -8.75
CA LYS A 218 -13.98 -5.73 -9.35
C LYS A 218 -15.06 -6.20 -8.37
N LYS A 219 -14.81 -6.10 -7.06
CA LYS A 219 -15.81 -6.46 -6.05
C LYS A 219 -16.79 -5.29 -5.87
N ASN A 220 -18.10 -5.53 -5.90
CA ASN A 220 -19.09 -4.44 -5.83
C ASN A 220 -18.93 -3.52 -4.60
N ASP A 221 -18.47 -4.06 -3.47
CA ASP A 221 -18.23 -3.29 -2.23
C ASP A 221 -17.06 -2.29 -2.30
N SER A 222 -16.06 -2.52 -3.17
CA SER A 222 -14.86 -1.66 -3.23
C SER A 222 -15.12 -0.33 -3.93
N LEU A 223 -16.12 -0.26 -4.81
CA LEU A 223 -16.50 0.97 -5.52
C LEU A 223 -16.99 2.07 -4.57
N LEU A 224 -17.53 1.70 -3.41
CA LEU A 224 -17.90 2.65 -2.35
C LEU A 224 -16.76 2.82 -1.34
N ARG A 225 -16.12 1.74 -0.89
CA ARG A 225 -15.11 1.82 0.18
C ARG A 225 -13.86 2.62 -0.21
N HIS A 226 -13.33 2.46 -1.43
CA HIS A 226 -12.08 3.12 -1.84
C HIS A 226 -12.22 4.66 -1.90
N PRO A 227 -13.24 5.23 -2.54
CA PRO A 227 -13.42 6.69 -2.59
C PRO A 227 -13.67 7.32 -1.22
N LEU A 228 -14.44 6.64 -0.38
CA LEU A 228 -14.83 7.17 0.91
C LEU A 228 -13.69 7.12 1.93
N GLN A 229 -13.00 5.99 1.98
CA GLN A 229 -11.98 5.77 3.01
C GLN A 229 -10.60 6.23 2.59
N ARG A 230 -10.26 6.17 1.30
CA ARG A 230 -8.92 6.48 0.77
C ARG A 230 -8.92 7.69 -0.17
N GLY A 231 -10.08 8.05 -0.72
CA GLY A 231 -10.20 9.10 -1.73
C GLY A 231 -9.49 8.76 -3.04
N GLU A 232 -9.22 7.48 -3.29
CA GLU A 232 -8.59 7.02 -4.53
C GLU A 232 -9.59 6.93 -5.70
N SER A 233 -9.04 6.84 -6.91
CA SER A 233 -9.79 6.63 -8.14
C SER A 233 -10.52 5.28 -8.13
N THR A 234 -11.62 5.21 -8.87
CA THR A 234 -12.32 3.94 -9.15
C THR A 234 -12.03 3.43 -10.56
N GLY A 235 -11.27 4.17 -11.36
CA GLY A 235 -10.82 3.75 -12.68
C GLY A 235 -9.72 2.70 -12.54
N VAL A 236 -9.94 1.51 -13.09
CA VAL A 236 -8.95 0.41 -13.06
C VAL A 236 -7.65 0.83 -13.74
N LEU A 237 -7.73 1.58 -14.83
CA LEU A 237 -6.57 2.02 -15.61
C LEU A 237 -5.71 3.06 -14.89
N ASN A 238 -6.26 3.79 -13.91
CA ASN A 238 -5.51 4.74 -13.07
C ASN A 238 -4.52 4.05 -12.11
N TYR A 239 -4.45 2.72 -12.11
CA TYR A 239 -3.46 1.97 -11.36
C TYR A 239 -2.32 1.46 -12.26
N PHE A 240 -2.25 1.99 -13.49
CA PHE A 240 -1.15 1.82 -14.42
C PHE A 240 -0.63 3.20 -14.82
N GLY A 241 0.61 3.52 -14.44
CA GLY A 241 1.28 4.77 -14.82
C GLY A 241 0.86 6.02 -14.08
N GLU A 242 -0.10 5.93 -13.15
CA GLU A 242 -0.49 7.03 -12.27
C GLU A 242 -0.20 6.70 -10.81
N PHE A 243 0.37 7.66 -10.08
CA PHE A 243 0.48 7.59 -8.62
C PHE A 243 -0.42 8.66 -7.98
N SER A 244 -1.32 8.24 -7.10
CA SER A 244 -2.40 9.10 -6.58
C SER A 244 -1.97 10.10 -5.48
N GLY A 245 -0.69 10.13 -5.10
CA GLY A 245 -0.19 10.97 -3.99
C GLY A 245 -0.84 10.68 -2.63
N ARG A 246 -1.47 9.51 -2.46
CA ARG A 246 -2.25 9.12 -1.26
C ARG A 246 -1.68 7.89 -0.54
N ARG A 247 -0.42 7.60 -0.82
CA ARG A 247 0.32 6.47 -0.25
C ARG A 247 1.69 6.95 0.15
N VAL A 248 2.19 6.41 1.24
CA VAL A 248 3.57 6.63 1.70
C VAL A 248 4.39 5.40 1.39
N VAL A 249 5.67 5.61 1.09
CA VAL A 249 6.66 4.56 0.91
C VAL A 249 7.39 4.35 2.22
N PHE A 250 7.42 3.09 2.68
CA PHE A 250 8.27 2.66 3.79
C PHE A 250 9.62 2.20 3.28
N CYS A 251 9.66 1.28 2.30
CA CYS A 251 10.91 0.80 1.75
C CYS A 251 10.78 0.33 0.29
N LEU A 252 11.93 0.31 -0.38
CA LEU A 252 12.06 -0.11 -1.76
C LEU A 252 12.61 -1.54 -1.83
N ASP A 253 11.96 -2.39 -2.60
CA ASP A 253 12.31 -3.79 -2.82
C ASP A 253 11.98 -4.73 -1.64
N ALA A 254 11.84 -6.02 -1.95
CA ALA A 254 11.28 -7.00 -1.02
C ALA A 254 12.33 -7.67 -0.09
N GLU A 255 13.62 -7.51 -0.38
CA GLU A 255 14.72 -8.14 0.35
C GLU A 255 15.72 -7.07 0.78
N TRP A 256 15.70 -6.77 2.07
CA TRP A 256 16.48 -5.69 2.70
C TRP A 256 17.63 -6.24 3.53
N PRO A 257 18.90 -6.06 3.11
CA PRO A 257 20.05 -6.36 3.96
C PRO A 257 19.94 -5.61 5.29
N LEU A 258 20.25 -6.30 6.38
CA LEU A 258 20.13 -5.75 7.72
C LEU A 258 21.51 -5.33 8.25
N SER A 259 21.58 -4.12 8.81
CA SER A 259 22.74 -3.63 9.56
C SER A 259 22.29 -3.10 10.93
N PRO A 260 22.88 -3.56 12.04
CA PRO A 260 23.84 -4.67 12.15
C PRO A 260 23.35 -5.97 11.51
N GLU A 261 24.28 -6.82 11.09
CA GLU A 261 23.97 -8.08 10.40
C GLU A 261 23.01 -8.97 11.21
N TYR A 262 22.01 -9.49 10.53
CA TYR A 262 21.05 -10.40 11.14
C TYR A 262 21.65 -11.79 11.29
N ASN A 263 21.99 -12.13 12.53
CA ASN A 263 22.49 -13.45 12.88
C ASN A 263 21.32 -14.41 13.14
N ASP A 264 21.05 -15.34 12.23
CA ASP A 264 19.98 -16.33 12.36
C ASP A 264 20.11 -17.17 13.64
N THR A 265 18.98 -17.38 14.32
CA THR A 265 18.84 -18.24 15.49
C THR A 265 17.81 -19.33 15.24
N LYS A 266 17.94 -20.44 15.95
CA LYS A 266 16.97 -21.53 15.87
C LYS A 266 15.69 -21.11 16.57
N ALA A 267 14.57 -21.15 15.86
CA ALA A 267 13.26 -20.89 16.44
C ALA A 267 12.91 -21.92 17.53
N PRO A 268 12.22 -21.51 18.62
CA PRO A 268 11.74 -22.41 19.65
C PRO A 268 10.85 -23.54 19.10
N ALA A 269 10.82 -24.68 19.79
CA ALA A 269 9.98 -25.80 19.39
C ALA A 269 8.50 -25.38 19.38
N GLY A 270 7.80 -25.67 18.27
CA GLY A 270 6.39 -25.28 18.09
C GLY A 270 6.17 -23.86 17.57
N TYR A 271 7.23 -23.09 17.29
CA TYR A 271 7.10 -21.78 16.64
C TYR A 271 6.52 -21.92 15.22
N PRO A 272 5.51 -21.12 14.83
CA PRO A 272 4.92 -21.21 13.50
C PRO A 272 5.92 -20.77 12.43
N LEU A 273 6.00 -21.56 11.36
CA LEU A 273 6.81 -21.24 10.19
C LEU A 273 5.93 -20.60 9.11
N SER A 274 6.48 -19.61 8.41
CA SER A 274 5.90 -19.03 7.21
C SER A 274 6.66 -19.54 5.99
N THR A 275 5.96 -19.86 4.91
CA THR A 275 6.61 -20.25 3.65
C THR A 275 6.80 -19.02 2.76
N PHE A 276 8.05 -18.74 2.39
CA PHE A 276 8.45 -17.69 1.45
C PHE A 276 9.10 -18.35 0.23
N GLY A 277 8.43 -18.31 -0.91
CA GLY A 277 8.84 -19.06 -2.10
C GLY A 277 8.82 -20.56 -1.83
N LYS A 278 10.01 -21.19 -1.79
CA LYS A 278 10.19 -22.62 -1.49
C LYS A 278 10.71 -22.87 -0.07
N GLU A 279 11.08 -21.82 0.66
CA GLU A 279 11.72 -21.91 1.97
C GLU A 279 10.70 -21.77 3.09
N ASN A 280 10.84 -22.60 4.12
CA ASN A 280 10.12 -22.41 5.38
C ASN A 280 11.00 -21.62 6.33
N PHE A 281 10.40 -20.60 6.93
CA PHE A 281 11.15 -19.54 7.57
C PHE A 281 10.43 -19.05 8.84
N ALA A 282 11.18 -18.89 9.93
CA ALA A 282 10.70 -18.39 11.20
C ALA A 282 10.93 -16.88 11.33
N TYR A 283 9.88 -16.09 11.08
CA TYR A 283 9.94 -14.63 11.27
C TYR A 283 10.35 -14.28 12.69
N GLY A 284 11.33 -13.39 12.82
CA GLY A 284 11.86 -13.00 14.13
C GLY A 284 13.01 -13.88 14.64
N PHE A 285 13.37 -14.95 13.94
CA PHE A 285 14.50 -15.82 14.30
C PHE A 285 15.49 -16.01 13.15
N GLN A 286 15.04 -15.99 11.91
CA GLN A 286 15.89 -16.22 10.73
C GLN A 286 15.91 -14.97 9.85
N SER A 287 16.72 -14.95 8.79
CA SER A 287 16.65 -14.02 7.67
C SER A 287 16.63 -14.74 6.31
N LEU A 288 16.31 -14.05 5.20
CA LEU A 288 16.53 -14.59 3.85
C LEU A 288 17.91 -14.15 3.35
N SER A 289 18.92 -14.99 3.57
CA SER A 289 20.31 -14.70 3.19
C SER A 289 20.83 -13.36 3.77
N GLY A 290 20.57 -13.11 5.06
CA GLY A 290 20.95 -11.86 5.73
C GLY A 290 19.97 -10.69 5.49
N SER A 291 18.95 -10.89 4.65
CA SER A 291 17.95 -9.87 4.33
C SER A 291 16.63 -10.08 5.07
N ALA A 292 15.99 -9.00 5.51
CA ALA A 292 14.59 -9.01 5.91
C ALA A 292 13.70 -9.25 4.68
N PRO A 293 12.91 -10.35 4.65
CA PRO A 293 11.82 -10.46 3.70
C PRO A 293 10.71 -9.49 4.10
N TYR A 294 10.31 -8.63 3.16
CA TYR A 294 9.09 -7.84 3.28
C TYR A 294 9.06 -6.87 4.47
N LEU A 295 10.03 -5.96 4.50
CA LEU A 295 10.22 -4.97 5.58
C LEU A 295 9.08 -3.93 5.64
N GLN A 296 8.09 -4.12 6.53
CA GLN A 296 6.84 -3.33 6.52
C GLN A 296 6.35 -2.84 7.92
N PRO A 297 6.84 -1.70 8.42
CA PRO A 297 8.08 -1.01 8.05
C PRO A 297 9.29 -1.56 8.84
N ILE A 298 9.08 -2.59 9.67
CA ILE A 298 10.13 -3.13 10.55
C ILE A 298 10.43 -4.59 10.33
N TYR A 299 11.58 -4.98 10.83
CA TYR A 299 11.96 -6.36 11.07
C TYR A 299 12.42 -6.49 12.52
N THR A 300 11.99 -7.56 13.19
CA THR A 300 12.39 -7.81 14.58
C THR A 300 13.23 -9.07 14.68
N LYS A 301 14.04 -9.15 15.74
CA LYS A 301 14.69 -10.37 16.20
C LYS A 301 14.29 -10.63 17.63
N PHE A 302 13.57 -11.72 17.85
CA PHE A 302 13.19 -12.17 19.17
C PHE A 302 14.33 -13.01 19.77
N LYS A 303 14.49 -12.90 21.08
CA LYS A 303 15.44 -13.72 21.83
C LYS A 303 14.87 -15.11 22.12
N ASP A 304 13.61 -15.16 22.53
CA ASP A 304 12.87 -16.37 22.92
C ASP A 304 11.45 -16.33 22.35
N MET A 305 10.66 -17.37 22.66
CA MET A 305 9.27 -17.50 22.20
C MET A 305 8.49 -16.20 22.48
N PRO A 306 8.06 -15.46 21.44
CA PRO A 306 7.33 -14.22 21.65
C PRO A 306 6.01 -14.53 22.35
N SER A 307 5.62 -13.64 23.25
CA SER A 307 4.33 -13.74 23.92
C SER A 307 3.21 -13.69 22.87
N PRO A 308 2.16 -14.52 23.00
CA PRO A 308 1.01 -14.47 22.10
C PRO A 308 0.45 -13.05 22.04
N GLY A 309 0.25 -12.53 20.82
CA GLY A 309 -0.04 -11.12 20.64
C GLY A 309 -0.76 -10.81 19.34
N LYS A 310 -1.18 -9.55 19.22
CA LYS A 310 -1.69 -9.00 17.97
C LYS A 310 -0.54 -8.80 17.00
N ILE A 311 -0.83 -8.74 15.70
CA ILE A 311 0.18 -8.39 14.68
C ILE A 311 0.91 -7.06 14.99
N THR A 312 0.25 -6.14 15.70
CA THR A 312 0.84 -4.87 16.16
C THR A 312 1.92 -5.03 17.22
N ASP A 313 2.01 -6.19 17.88
CA ASP A 313 3.09 -6.51 18.82
C ASP A 313 4.35 -6.97 18.07
N VAL A 314 4.20 -7.33 16.80
CA VAL A 314 5.29 -7.75 15.90
C VAL A 314 5.72 -6.61 14.99
N LEU A 315 4.78 -5.91 14.36
CA LEU A 315 5.06 -4.86 13.36
C LEU A 315 4.99 -3.43 13.92
N GLY A 316 4.53 -3.26 15.17
CA GLY A 316 4.16 -1.95 15.70
C GLY A 316 2.88 -1.40 15.07
N THR A 317 2.68 -0.09 15.18
CA THR A 317 1.54 0.62 14.59
C THR A 317 2.01 1.87 13.90
N TRP A 318 1.41 2.19 12.76
CA TRP A 318 1.58 3.49 12.12
C TRP A 318 0.25 4.17 11.86
N ASN A 319 0.29 5.49 11.74
CA ASN A 319 -0.80 6.31 11.28
C ASN A 319 -0.28 7.38 10.33
N VAL A 320 -0.85 7.42 9.12
CA VAL A 320 -0.56 8.47 8.14
C VAL A 320 -1.75 9.40 8.09
N ARG A 321 -1.52 10.69 8.32
CA ARG A 321 -2.55 11.73 8.39
C ARG A 321 -2.13 12.98 7.64
N ASP A 322 -3.11 13.75 7.16
CA ASP A 322 -2.84 15.10 6.65
C ASP A 322 -2.16 15.93 7.77
N ASP A 323 -1.18 16.77 7.42
CA ASP A 323 -0.47 17.62 8.39
C ASP A 323 -1.35 18.72 8.99
N SER A 324 -2.40 19.12 8.27
CA SER A 324 -3.33 20.17 8.66
C SER A 324 -4.53 19.64 9.44
N LEU A 325 -4.79 20.22 10.62
CA LEU A 325 -6.01 19.98 11.42
C LEU A 325 -7.30 20.29 10.64
N TYR A 326 -7.26 21.28 9.73
CA TYR A 326 -8.39 21.60 8.86
C TYR A 326 -8.73 20.43 7.94
N LEU A 327 -7.74 19.87 7.25
CA LEU A 327 -7.92 18.72 6.37
C LEU A 327 -8.38 17.49 7.15
N GLN A 328 -7.80 17.23 8.33
CA GLN A 328 -8.23 16.14 9.21
C GLN A 328 -9.69 16.30 9.64
N SER A 329 -10.13 17.51 9.98
CA SER A 329 -11.52 17.82 10.33
C SER A 329 -12.46 17.60 9.15
N LEU A 330 -12.06 17.99 7.93
CA LEU A 330 -12.82 17.70 6.71
C LEU A 330 -12.93 16.19 6.45
N LEU A 331 -11.91 15.39 6.74
CA LEU A 331 -12.00 13.94 6.59
C LEU A 331 -13.02 13.35 7.57
N PHE A 332 -13.02 13.84 8.81
CA PHE A 332 -14.00 13.46 9.81
C PHE A 332 -15.43 13.83 9.39
N ILE A 333 -15.64 15.06 8.90
CA ILE A 333 -16.92 15.51 8.37
C ILE A 333 -17.34 14.61 7.22
N LYS A 334 -16.48 14.40 6.21
CA LYS A 334 -16.73 13.53 5.05
C LYS A 334 -17.22 12.14 5.47
N GLN A 335 -16.46 11.47 6.35
CA GLN A 335 -16.78 10.11 6.78
C GLN A 335 -18.08 10.05 7.59
N THR A 336 -18.23 10.95 8.57
CA THR A 336 -19.40 11.00 9.45
C THR A 336 -20.66 11.33 8.66
N SER A 337 -20.60 12.34 7.78
CA SER A 337 -21.68 12.71 6.87
C SER A 337 -22.13 11.53 6.01
N TYR A 338 -21.19 10.75 5.46
CA TYR A 338 -21.54 9.60 4.64
C TYR A 338 -22.21 8.47 5.44
N TYR A 339 -21.69 8.11 6.61
CA TYR A 339 -22.30 7.07 7.44
C TYR A 339 -23.70 7.46 7.92
N LEU A 340 -23.87 8.71 8.35
CA LEU A 340 -25.17 9.24 8.74
C LEU A 340 -26.13 9.31 7.55
N PHE A 341 -25.64 9.61 6.34
CA PHE A 341 -26.44 9.56 5.12
C PHE A 341 -26.97 8.15 4.86
N ILE A 342 -26.12 7.11 4.91
CA ILE A 342 -26.58 5.72 4.77
C ILE A 342 -27.62 5.39 5.84
N ALA A 343 -27.35 5.75 7.10
CA ALA A 343 -28.28 5.49 8.20
C ALA A 343 -29.63 6.19 7.97
N ALA A 344 -29.62 7.42 7.49
CA ALA A 344 -30.83 8.16 7.14
C ALA A 344 -31.59 7.52 5.97
N MET A 345 -30.90 7.00 4.95
CA MET A 345 -31.52 6.27 3.84
C MET A 345 -32.15 4.95 4.31
N LEU A 346 -31.47 4.17 5.15
CA LEU A 346 -32.02 2.94 5.73
C LEU A 346 -33.22 3.23 6.64
N ALA A 347 -33.15 4.29 7.45
CA ALA A 347 -34.25 4.73 8.29
C ALA A 347 -35.45 5.21 7.44
N ASN A 348 -35.19 5.92 6.34
CA ASN A 348 -36.23 6.32 5.40
C ASN A 348 -36.94 5.09 4.80
N ILE A 349 -36.20 4.10 4.28
CA ILE A 349 -36.77 2.85 3.73
C ILE A 349 -37.62 2.12 4.79
N ALA A 350 -37.16 2.06 6.04
CA ALA A 350 -37.92 1.45 7.12
C ALA A 350 -39.19 2.26 7.47
N ALA A 351 -39.09 3.59 7.49
CA ALA A 351 -40.17 4.49 7.89
C ALA A 351 -41.28 4.62 6.84
N VAL A 352 -40.98 4.41 5.55
CA VAL A 352 -41.97 4.45 4.45
C VAL A 352 -43.20 3.56 4.72
N PHE A 353 -43.06 2.51 5.53
CA PHE A 353 -44.17 1.61 5.88
C PHE A 353 -44.97 2.00 7.12
N PHE A 354 -44.55 3.02 7.88
CA PHE A 354 -45.11 3.33 9.20
C PHE A 354 -45.42 4.82 9.44
N MET A 355 -44.69 5.77 8.84
CA MET A 355 -44.83 7.23 9.10
C MET A 355 -44.38 8.08 7.90
N ASP A 356 -44.66 9.40 7.93
CA ASP A 356 -44.07 10.36 7.00
C ASP A 356 -42.54 10.42 7.18
N ALA A 357 -41.82 10.00 6.13
CA ALA A 357 -40.37 9.83 6.14
C ALA A 357 -39.59 11.04 5.58
N SER A 358 -40.26 12.17 5.33
CA SER A 358 -39.69 13.39 4.73
C SER A 358 -38.53 14.01 5.53
N TYR A 359 -38.55 13.90 6.86
CA TYR A 359 -37.46 14.38 7.73
C TYR A 359 -36.15 13.60 7.54
N PHE A 360 -36.22 12.27 7.42
CA PHE A 360 -35.04 11.43 7.19
C PHE A 360 -34.43 11.70 5.82
N LEU A 361 -35.28 11.94 4.83
CA LEU A 361 -34.87 12.27 3.48
C LEU A 361 -34.11 13.62 3.46
N THR A 362 -34.69 14.66 4.07
CA THR A 362 -34.07 16.00 4.20
C THR A 362 -32.74 15.95 4.96
N ALA A 363 -32.70 15.26 6.10
CA ALA A 363 -31.47 15.07 6.87
C ALA A 363 -30.39 14.35 6.04
N GLY A 364 -30.78 13.31 5.28
CA GLY A 364 -29.91 12.61 4.35
C GLY A 364 -29.22 13.54 3.35
N TYR A 365 -29.94 14.49 2.75
CA TYR A 365 -29.33 15.42 1.78
C TYR A 365 -28.33 16.38 2.39
N ILE A 366 -28.65 16.95 3.55
CA ILE A 366 -27.72 17.86 4.24
C ILE A 366 -26.42 17.11 4.52
N LEU A 367 -26.52 15.85 4.93
CA LEU A 367 -25.38 14.99 5.18
C LEU A 367 -24.61 14.67 3.87
N ALA A 368 -25.30 14.29 2.80
CA ALA A 368 -24.66 14.03 1.50
C ALA A 368 -23.93 15.26 0.94
N ALA A 369 -24.58 16.44 0.97
CA ALA A 369 -23.98 17.71 0.56
C ALA A 369 -22.76 18.08 1.40
N SER A 370 -22.84 17.88 2.72
CA SER A 370 -21.72 18.12 3.64
C SER A 370 -20.54 17.20 3.33
N GLY A 371 -20.80 15.92 3.06
CA GLY A 371 -19.79 14.94 2.67
C GLY A 371 -19.13 15.27 1.32
N LEU A 372 -19.93 15.71 0.35
CA LEU A 372 -19.44 16.15 -0.95
C LEU A 372 -18.59 17.42 -0.84
N GLY A 373 -19.08 18.45 -0.13
CA GLY A 373 -18.34 19.69 0.12
C GLY A 373 -16.99 19.43 0.78
N ALA A 374 -16.94 18.57 1.81
CA ALA A 374 -15.70 18.16 2.43
C ALA A 374 -14.76 17.41 1.46
N SER A 375 -15.29 16.59 0.56
CA SER A 375 -14.49 15.88 -0.46
C SER A 375 -13.90 16.85 -1.49
N ILE A 376 -14.67 17.85 -1.95
CA ILE A 376 -14.24 18.90 -2.87
C ILE A 376 -13.09 19.70 -2.26
N LEU A 377 -13.26 20.16 -1.01
CA LEU A 377 -12.25 20.93 -0.29
C LEU A 377 -10.96 20.13 -0.04
N ARG A 378 -11.06 18.80 0.08
CA ARG A 378 -9.91 17.89 0.19
C ARG A 378 -9.33 17.46 -1.17
N LYS A 379 -9.87 17.94 -2.29
CA LYS A 379 -9.53 17.51 -3.67
C LYS A 379 -9.66 15.98 -3.88
N GLU A 380 -10.68 15.37 -3.29
CA GLU A 380 -10.96 13.93 -3.37
C GLU A 380 -12.22 13.66 -4.22
N TYR A 381 -12.24 14.23 -5.42
CA TYR A 381 -13.37 14.09 -6.34
C TYR A 381 -13.50 12.63 -6.76
N ASN A 382 -14.70 12.07 -6.59
CA ASN A 382 -15.01 10.76 -7.13
C ASN A 382 -16.39 10.77 -7.78
N GLY A 383 -16.46 10.31 -9.03
CA GLY A 383 -17.69 10.27 -9.83
C GLY A 383 -18.81 9.49 -9.15
N VAL A 384 -18.50 8.48 -8.32
CA VAL A 384 -19.51 7.71 -7.56
C VAL A 384 -20.17 8.56 -6.49
N ILE A 385 -19.42 9.42 -5.78
CA ILE A 385 -19.97 10.31 -4.74
C ILE A 385 -20.85 11.38 -5.38
N VAL A 386 -20.40 11.94 -6.51
CA VAL A 386 -21.16 12.94 -7.27
C VAL A 386 -22.43 12.34 -7.87
N LEU A 387 -22.34 11.15 -8.47
CA LEU A 387 -23.50 10.43 -9.02
C LEU A 387 -24.50 10.08 -7.94
N GLY A 388 -24.04 9.58 -6.78
CA GLY A 388 -24.91 9.31 -5.63
C GLY A 388 -25.66 10.55 -5.17
N PHE A 389 -24.99 11.70 -5.13
CA PHE A 389 -25.61 12.99 -4.83
C PHE A 389 -26.66 13.39 -5.89
N ILE A 390 -26.34 13.29 -7.18
CA ILE A 390 -27.26 13.63 -8.28
C ILE A 390 -28.49 12.73 -8.27
N VAL A 391 -28.32 11.41 -8.15
CA VAL A 391 -29.43 10.45 -8.08
C VAL A 391 -30.33 10.78 -6.89
N SER A 392 -29.73 11.09 -5.74
CA SER A 392 -30.48 11.49 -4.57
C SER A 392 -31.28 12.78 -4.81
N LEU A 393 -30.70 13.78 -5.48
CA LEU A 393 -31.37 15.03 -5.84
C LEU A 393 -32.56 14.82 -6.79
N VAL A 394 -32.42 13.93 -7.78
CA VAL A 394 -33.50 13.58 -8.72
C VAL A 394 -34.67 12.92 -7.99
N LEU A 395 -34.39 12.03 -7.03
CA LEU A 395 -35.43 11.40 -6.21
C LEU A 395 -36.19 12.42 -5.34
N VAL A 396 -35.55 13.49 -4.87
CA VAL A 396 -36.24 14.62 -4.20
C VAL A 396 -37.22 15.29 -5.13
N VAL A 397 -36.73 15.68 -6.31
CA VAL A 397 -37.53 16.46 -7.25
C VAL A 397 -38.76 15.64 -7.64
N LEU A 398 -38.59 14.35 -7.88
CA LEU A 398 -39.71 13.44 -8.13
C LEU A 398 -40.66 13.34 -6.93
N TYR A 399 -40.15 13.26 -5.69
CA TYR A 399 -40.99 13.22 -4.50
C TYR A 399 -41.75 14.53 -4.22
N LEU A 400 -41.16 15.69 -4.52
CA LEU A 400 -41.82 17.00 -4.36
C LEU A 400 -42.89 17.28 -5.42
N ILE A 401 -42.89 16.52 -6.52
CA ILE A 401 -43.84 16.65 -7.63
C ILE A 401 -45.03 15.68 -7.48
N ILE A 402 -44.91 14.65 -6.64
CA ILE A 402 -45.98 13.68 -6.29
C ILE A 402 -46.66 14.15 -5.01
#